data_AF-A0A3M0Y6T7-F1
#
_entry.id   AF-A0A3M0Y6T7-F1
#
_cell.length_a   1.000
_cell.length_b   1.000
_cell.length_c   1.000
_cell.angle_alpha   90.00
_cell.angle_beta   90.00
_cell.angle_gamma   90.00
#
_symmetry.space_group_name_H-M   'P 1'
#
loop_
_entity.id
_entity.type
_entity.pdbx_description
1 polymer ?
#
loop_
_entity_poly.entity_id
_entity_poly.type
_entity_poly.pdbx_seq_one_letter_code
_entity_poly.pdbx_strand_id
1 'polypeptide(L)'
;MMKKLKPVKKYPPSLQIYGKGNLSEFEKLNDYGEYSVEFIAVVTELIMIQEKTNYPNGTMNVKVFERFKDKHDDIFSVVSAATFR
;
A
#
# COMPACT_ATOMS: atom_id res chain seq x y z
N MET A 1 -7.59 -5.93 -3.10
CA MET A 1 -6.31 -6.49 -2.58
C MET A 1 -6.09 -6.12 -1.11
N MET A 2 -6.19 -4.84 -0.74
CA MET A 2 -5.83 -4.32 0.60
C MET A 2 -6.79 -4.70 1.75
N LYS A 3 -8.08 -4.95 1.48
CA LYS A 3 -9.06 -5.41 2.49
C LYS A 3 -8.77 -6.81 3.05
N LYS A 4 -7.79 -7.54 2.47
CA LYS A 4 -7.42 -8.92 2.85
C LYS A 4 -6.27 -9.00 3.87
N LEU A 5 -5.64 -7.87 4.22
CA LEU A 5 -4.54 -7.85 5.19
C LEU A 5 -5.03 -8.11 6.60
N LYS A 6 -4.31 -8.96 7.32
CA LYS A 6 -4.58 -9.28 8.73
C LYS A 6 -3.58 -8.57 9.64
N PRO A 7 -4.00 -8.16 10.86
CA PRO A 7 -3.07 -7.70 11.89
C PRO A 7 -2.00 -8.74 12.19
N VAL A 8 -0.77 -8.31 12.47
CA VAL A 8 0.33 -9.19 12.84
C VAL A 8 0.59 -9.12 14.35
N LYS A 9 1.09 -10.21 14.94
CA LYS A 9 1.43 -10.30 16.37
C LYS A 9 2.91 -10.55 16.64
N LYS A 10 3.72 -10.67 15.59
CA LYS A 10 5.13 -11.04 15.66
C LYS A 10 5.98 -10.01 14.92
N TYR A 11 7.15 -9.71 15.48
CA TYR A 11 8.19 -8.91 14.85
C TYR A 11 9.39 -9.81 14.46
N PRO A 12 9.98 -9.64 13.27
CA PRO A 12 9.51 -8.79 12.17
C PRO A 12 8.21 -9.31 11.53
N PRO A 13 7.39 -8.42 10.92
CA PRO A 13 6.15 -8.82 10.26
C PRO A 13 6.43 -9.67 9.02
N SER A 14 5.59 -10.66 8.77
CA SER A 14 5.63 -11.42 7.51
C SER A 14 4.75 -10.75 6.46
N LEU A 15 5.25 -10.67 5.21
CA LEU A 15 4.47 -10.22 4.07
C LEU A 15 3.37 -11.24 3.77
N GLN A 16 2.18 -10.73 3.46
CA GLN A 16 0.94 -11.48 3.24
C GLN A 16 0.48 -11.42 1.78
N ILE A 17 0.90 -10.42 1.00
CA ILE A 17 0.47 -10.13 -0.36
C ILE A 17 1.64 -10.16 -1.34
N TYR A 18 2.74 -9.48 -1.03
CA TYR A 18 3.97 -9.50 -1.81
C TYR A 18 4.47 -10.94 -1.98
N GLY A 19 4.92 -11.28 -3.19
CA GLY A 19 5.30 -12.64 -3.58
C GLY A 19 4.13 -13.55 -4.02
N LYS A 20 2.87 -13.13 -3.89
CA LYS A 20 1.70 -13.88 -4.41
C LYS A 20 1.18 -13.37 -5.76
N GLY A 21 1.64 -12.19 -6.19
CA GLY A 21 1.32 -11.61 -7.49
C GLY A 21 2.56 -11.54 -8.38
N ASN A 22 2.35 -11.36 -9.69
CA ASN A 22 3.43 -11.13 -10.63
C ASN A 22 3.62 -9.62 -10.84
N LEU A 23 4.80 -9.08 -10.53
CA LEU A 23 5.15 -7.69 -10.77
C LEU A 23 5.80 -7.45 -12.14
N SER A 24 6.02 -8.51 -12.94
CA SER A 24 6.74 -8.43 -14.21
C SER A 24 6.10 -7.47 -15.21
N GLU A 25 4.77 -7.31 -15.15
CA GLU A 25 4.05 -6.36 -16.01
C GLU A 25 4.47 -4.90 -15.77
N PHE A 26 5.01 -4.60 -14.59
CA PHE A 26 5.42 -3.27 -14.17
C PHE A 26 6.94 -3.04 -14.24
N GLU A 27 7.74 -4.03 -14.64
CA GLU A 27 9.21 -3.93 -14.65
C GLU A 27 9.73 -2.72 -15.43
N LYS A 28 9.07 -2.36 -16.54
CA LYS A 28 9.44 -1.17 -17.34
C LYS A 28 9.35 0.14 -16.56
N LEU A 29 8.60 0.20 -15.47
CA LEU A 29 8.51 1.40 -14.62
C LEU A 29 9.77 1.64 -13.79
N ASN A 30 10.60 0.61 -13.61
CA ASN A 30 11.89 0.76 -12.93
C ASN A 30 12.83 1.74 -13.65
N ASP A 31 12.63 1.98 -14.94
CA ASP A 31 13.46 2.91 -15.73
C ASP A 31 13.13 4.39 -15.49
N TYR A 32 12.01 4.70 -14.81
CA TYR A 32 11.48 6.06 -14.67
C TYR A 32 11.49 6.59 -13.23
N GLY A 33 11.57 5.70 -12.23
CA GLY A 33 11.47 6.04 -10.82
C GLY A 33 12.81 6.00 -10.09
N GLU A 34 12.88 6.67 -8.94
CA GLU A 34 14.03 6.59 -8.03
C GLU A 34 14.09 5.23 -7.28
N TYR A 35 12.93 4.59 -7.09
CA TYR A 35 12.81 3.31 -6.40
C TYR A 35 12.23 2.23 -7.31
N SER A 36 12.68 0.98 -7.12
CA SER A 36 12.12 -0.15 -7.85
C SER A 36 10.65 -0.39 -7.49
N VAL A 37 9.90 -0.91 -8.46
CA VAL A 37 8.51 -1.35 -8.26
C VAL A 37 8.42 -2.37 -7.12
N GLU A 38 9.40 -3.26 -7.01
CA GLU A 38 9.50 -4.22 -5.91
C GLU A 38 9.55 -3.51 -4.55
N PHE A 39 10.46 -2.55 -4.39
CA PHE A 39 10.60 -1.81 -3.15
C PHE A 39 9.30 -1.09 -2.77
N ILE A 40 8.69 -0.40 -3.73
CA ILE A 40 7.41 0.31 -3.53
C ILE A 40 6.31 -0.66 -3.10
N ALA A 41 6.23 -1.85 -3.72
CA ALA A 41 5.25 -2.87 -3.37
C ALA A 41 5.43 -3.39 -1.94
N VAL A 42 6.67 -3.69 -1.53
CA VAL A 42 6.98 -4.17 -0.18
C VAL A 42 6.69 -3.10 0.87
N VAL A 43 7.15 -1.87 0.66
CA VAL A 43 6.92 -0.76 1.61
C VAL A 43 5.43 -0.46 1.76
N THR A 44 4.69 -0.44 0.66
CA THR A 44 3.23 -0.26 0.66
C THR A 44 2.55 -1.30 1.55
N GLU A 45 2.93 -2.57 1.41
CA GLU A 45 2.37 -3.63 2.25
C GLU A 45 2.72 -3.46 3.73
N LEU A 46 3.97 -3.10 4.05
CA LEU A 46 4.39 -2.88 5.43
C LEU A 46 3.60 -1.75 6.11
N ILE A 47 3.39 -0.63 5.41
CA ILE A 47 2.57 0.50 5.89
C ILE A 47 1.14 0.04 6.17
N MET A 48 0.57 -0.80 5.30
CA MET A 48 -0.77 -1.33 5.47
C MET A 48 -0.87 -2.33 6.63
N ILE A 49 0.12 -3.21 6.79
CA ILE A 49 0.22 -4.13 7.92
C ILE A 49 0.30 -3.33 9.23
N GLN A 50 1.09 -2.26 9.26
CA GLN A 50 1.21 -1.38 10.42
C GLN A 50 -0.15 -0.75 10.77
N GLU A 51 -0.86 -0.17 9.79
CA GLU A 51 -2.19 0.39 10.02
C GLU A 51 -3.15 -0.66 10.59
N LYS A 52 -3.23 -1.85 10.00
CA LYS A 52 -4.12 -2.90 10.49
C LYS A 52 -3.74 -3.44 11.86
N THR A 53 -2.45 -3.41 12.19
CA THR A 53 -1.96 -3.88 13.50
C THR A 53 -2.26 -2.87 14.60
N ASN A 54 -2.04 -1.58 14.33
CA ASN A 54 -2.25 -0.51 15.31
C ASN A 54 -3.71 -0.03 15.38
N TYR A 55 -4.41 -0.08 14.25
CA TYR A 55 -5.78 0.38 14.06
C TYR A 55 -6.55 -0.64 13.22
N PRO A 56 -7.11 -1.71 13.81
CA PRO A 56 -7.82 -2.76 13.07
C PRO A 56 -8.95 -2.23 12.17
N ASN A 57 -9.63 -1.18 12.63
CA ASN A 57 -10.70 -0.47 11.91
C ASN A 57 -10.18 0.70 11.04
N GLY A 58 -8.88 0.92 10.99
CA GLY A 58 -8.23 1.95 10.16
C GLY A 58 -8.51 1.70 8.68
N THR A 59 -8.81 2.78 7.96
CA THR A 59 -9.16 2.75 6.53
C THR A 59 -8.42 3.81 5.72
N MET A 60 -7.49 4.54 6.33
CA MET A 60 -6.84 5.69 5.70
C MET A 60 -6.03 5.24 4.49
N ASN A 61 -5.16 4.23 4.64
CA ASN A 61 -4.36 3.78 3.51
C ASN A 61 -5.24 3.21 2.38
N VAL A 62 -6.29 2.46 2.71
CA VAL A 62 -7.25 1.96 1.72
C VAL A 62 -7.89 3.11 0.94
N LYS A 63 -8.33 4.17 1.63
CA LYS A 63 -8.93 5.36 0.99
C LYS A 63 -7.94 6.08 0.07
N VAL A 64 -6.67 6.23 0.49
CA VAL A 64 -5.62 6.85 -0.33
C VAL A 64 -5.45 6.08 -1.64
N PHE A 65 -5.33 4.76 -1.58
CA PHE A 65 -5.16 3.94 -2.77
C PHE A 65 -6.43 3.86 -3.64
N GLU A 66 -7.64 3.82 -3.05
CA GLU A 66 -8.90 3.89 -3.80
C GLU A 66 -9.02 5.21 -4.56
N ARG A 67 -8.62 6.35 -3.96
CA ARG A 67 -8.60 7.65 -4.65
C ARG A 67 -7.58 7.70 -5.78
N PHE A 68 -6.38 7.18 -5.54
CA PHE A 68 -5.32 7.17 -6.54
C PHE A 68 -5.65 6.26 -7.73
N LYS A 69 -6.12 5.03 -7.45
CA LYS A 69 -6.32 3.99 -8.47
C LYS A 69 -7.67 4.08 -9.17
N ASP A 70 -8.76 4.25 -8.41
CA ASP A 70 -10.12 4.07 -8.92
C ASP A 70 -10.78 5.39 -9.28
N LYS A 71 -10.45 6.48 -8.56
CA LYS A 71 -11.00 7.82 -8.84
C LYS A 71 -10.13 8.67 -9.75
N HIS A 72 -8.85 8.31 -9.92
CA HIS A 72 -7.87 9.09 -10.65
C HIS A 72 -7.78 10.55 -10.17
N ASP A 73 -7.96 10.74 -8.85
CA ASP A 73 -7.88 12.04 -8.21
C ASP A 73 -6.46 12.62 -8.36
N ASP A 74 -6.36 13.95 -8.41
CA ASP A 74 -5.05 14.62 -8.43
C ASP A 74 -4.28 14.38 -7.13
N ILE A 75 -2.96 14.61 -7.17
CA ILE A 75 -2.07 14.34 -6.05
C ILE A 75 -2.47 15.09 -4.77
N PHE A 76 -3.00 16.32 -4.87
CA PHE A 76 -3.43 17.08 -3.69
C PHE A 76 -4.71 16.49 -3.10
N SER A 77 -5.64 16.06 -3.95
CA SER A 77 -6.86 15.35 -3.54
C SER A 77 -6.56 14.00 -2.87
N VAL A 78 -5.51 13.29 -3.33
CA VAL A 78 -5.05 12.05 -2.70
C VAL A 78 -4.39 12.33 -1.35
N VAL A 79 -3.47 13.28 -1.28
CA VAL A 79 -2.76 13.65 -0.05
C VAL A 79 -3.73 14.17 1.02
N SER A 80 -4.73 14.98 0.63
CA SER A 80 -5.77 15.44 1.57
C SER A 80 -6.61 14.30 2.15
N ALA A 81 -6.67 13.14 1.49
CA ALA A 81 -7.36 11.96 2.01
C ALA A 81 -6.56 11.20 3.08
N ALA A 82 -5.24 11.41 3.11
CA ALA A 82 -4.34 10.85 4.11
C ALA A 82 -4.40 11.60 5.46
N THR A 83 -5.25 12.62 5.59
CA THR A 83 -5.44 13.33 6.86
C THR A 83 -6.27 12.51 7.84
N PHE A 84 -5.83 12.46 9.09
CA PHE A 84 -6.54 11.82 10.20
C PHE A 84 -7.86 12.56 10.49
N ARG A 85 -8.99 11.85 10.40
CA ARG A 85 -10.27 12.22 11.03
C ARG A 85 -10.83 11.00 11.73
#